data_AF-A0AAX3WZF6-F1
#
_entry.id   AF-A0AAX3WZF6-F1
#
_cell.length_a   1.000
_cell.length_b   1.000
_cell.length_c   1.000
_cell.angle_alpha   90.00
_cell.angle_beta   90.00
_cell.angle_gamma   90.00
#
_symmetry.space_group_name_H-M   'P 1'
#
loop_
_entity.id
_entity.type
_entity.pdbx_description
1 polymer ?
#
loop_
_entity_poly.entity_id
_entity_poly.type
_entity_poly.pdbx_seq_one_letter_code
_entity_poly.pdbx_strand_id
1 'polypeptide(L)'
;MLLDCDEQLFMAYKRSGEKGTEKVLSTWSEAENKLQADPKILGTALSPNLFLVNEEMAMNIAFSTARKYWGHVTTDTQAFFDKQGMDAKFVHDRLNDFFYTQKGKEIFFEQLFAQHTMDFERLIWLIFGKRMKITMPVNELQTIFLYKLNNEYFVHMIYKEHTLFWHWLFMKKIYSLFIHKPLEQFTFIHEMLGHFEHSARKTYAHVNNFVNNYKKVLDKCITYVDNHNSTCLEKKQLHLYQIVVHYRLAEGDNRCVKSLITAFEADWRYSMYALTEKEKVLIAYLLFHIAHQEKNDELVIQYGEYLLEDERLNNYAIEIMLEYKELLPNRKPTPPAIIKNYELNFLENLYAILLDHYVRTERYHEGLTLLKEHKLASNKKIHAALVQKNYSNEHFIAIEAYVQQDIALLVNNSLQHIGLSVDEWRRNYRLPEASYYFVAQSASLHILNILKVLFVTEQYELFEKLMEIYKKYLLIDDHFESLRVFISAYVEQE
;
A
#
# COMPACT_ATOMS: atom_id res chain seq x y z
N MET A 1 -23.73 -18.24 13.06
CA MET A 1 -24.57 -17.84 14.20
C MET A 1 -24.22 -16.39 14.48
N LEU A 2 -25.20 -15.49 14.53
CA LEU A 2 -24.94 -14.08 14.88
C LEU A 2 -24.87 -13.95 16.40
N LEU A 3 -24.17 -12.92 16.87
CA LEU A 3 -24.31 -12.47 18.25
C LEU A 3 -25.71 -11.86 18.42
N ASP A 4 -26.31 -12.02 19.59
CA ASP A 4 -27.67 -11.51 19.88
C ASP A 4 -27.77 -9.99 19.63
N CYS A 5 -26.74 -9.23 20.01
CA CYS A 5 -26.68 -7.80 19.71
C CYS A 5 -26.72 -7.50 18.21
N ASP A 6 -26.04 -8.30 17.39
CA ASP A 6 -25.96 -8.09 15.94
C ASP A 6 -27.30 -8.38 15.28
N GLU A 7 -28.00 -9.42 15.73
CA GLU A 7 -29.33 -9.77 15.26
C GLU A 7 -30.36 -8.69 15.61
N GLN A 8 -30.34 -8.19 16.85
CA GLN A 8 -31.23 -7.11 17.28
C GLN A 8 -30.99 -5.81 16.51
N LEU A 9 -29.72 -5.42 16.31
CA LEU A 9 -29.35 -4.24 15.52
C LEU A 9 -29.73 -4.42 14.05
N PHE A 10 -29.55 -5.61 13.48
CA PHE A 10 -29.93 -5.91 12.11
C PHE A 10 -31.45 -5.84 11.91
N MET A 11 -32.23 -6.37 12.85
CA MET A 11 -33.70 -6.29 12.81
C MET A 11 -34.18 -4.84 12.94
N ALA A 12 -33.54 -4.03 13.77
CA ALA A 12 -33.82 -2.60 13.87
C ALA A 12 -33.48 -1.86 12.55
N TYR A 13 -32.34 -2.19 11.95
CA TYR A 13 -31.92 -1.65 10.67
C TYR A 13 -32.91 -2.02 9.55
N LYS A 14 -33.37 -3.28 9.47
CA LYS A 14 -34.38 -3.69 8.49
C LYS A 14 -35.71 -2.93 8.63
N ARG A 15 -36.09 -2.52 9.84
CA ARG A 15 -37.34 -1.79 10.10
C ARG A 15 -37.23 -0.29 9.84
N SER A 16 -36.12 0.36 10.19
CA SER A 16 -36.03 1.82 10.20
C SER A 16 -34.63 2.37 9.86
N GLY A 17 -33.78 1.56 9.23
CA GLY A 17 -32.42 1.94 8.82
C GLY A 17 -31.51 2.30 10.00
N GLU A 18 -30.52 3.15 9.72
CA GLU A 18 -29.56 3.62 10.72
C GLU A 18 -30.24 4.31 11.91
N LYS A 19 -31.29 5.10 11.68
CA LYS A 19 -32.07 5.76 12.75
C LYS A 19 -32.69 4.76 13.73
N GLY A 20 -33.22 3.65 13.23
CA GLY A 20 -33.75 2.57 14.07
C GLY A 20 -32.67 1.96 14.94
N THR A 21 -31.48 1.79 14.37
CA THR A 21 -30.33 1.20 15.04
C THR A 21 -29.77 2.13 16.13
N GLU A 22 -29.62 3.43 15.85
CA GLU A 22 -29.21 4.44 16.84
C GLU A 22 -30.18 4.53 18.02
N LYS A 23 -31.49 4.34 17.79
CA LYS A 23 -32.49 4.33 18.86
C LYS A 23 -32.27 3.14 19.80
N VAL A 24 -31.99 1.95 19.25
CA VAL A 24 -31.66 0.75 20.04
C VAL A 24 -30.39 0.98 20.85
N LEU A 25 -29.33 1.48 20.21
CA LEU A 25 -28.06 1.79 20.88
C LEU A 25 -28.23 2.80 22.02
N SER A 26 -29.01 3.86 21.80
CA SER A 26 -29.28 4.88 22.83
C SER A 26 -30.03 4.29 24.03
N THR A 27 -31.00 3.40 23.78
CA THR A 27 -31.74 2.71 24.85
C THR A 27 -30.82 1.81 25.68
N TRP A 28 -29.91 1.08 25.04
CA TRP A 28 -28.93 0.26 25.74
C TRP A 28 -27.93 1.10 26.54
N SER A 29 -27.46 2.21 25.97
CA SER A 29 -26.53 3.12 26.63
C SER A 29 -27.13 3.76 27.90
N GLU A 30 -28.40 4.18 27.84
CA GLU A 30 -29.13 4.70 29.01
C GLU A 30 -29.27 3.66 30.13
N ALA A 31 -29.39 2.37 29.77
CA ALA A 31 -29.50 1.29 30.75
C ALA A 31 -28.16 0.97 31.46
N GLU A 32 -27.02 1.24 30.82
CA GLU A 32 -25.71 0.82 31.34
C GLU A 32 -25.05 1.77 32.34
N ASN A 33 -25.48 3.05 32.44
CA ASN A 33 -25.15 4.04 33.49
C ASN A 33 -23.67 4.17 33.98
N LYS A 34 -22.69 3.52 33.34
CA LYS A 34 -21.32 3.35 33.86
C LYS A 34 -20.20 3.42 32.82
N LEU A 35 -20.48 3.73 31.55
CA LEU A 35 -19.43 3.88 30.55
C LEU A 35 -18.89 5.32 30.53
N GLN A 36 -17.61 5.45 30.19
CA GLN A 36 -16.92 6.71 29.92
C GLN A 36 -17.76 7.58 28.96
N ALA A 37 -17.75 8.91 29.13
CA ALA A 37 -18.62 9.81 28.37
C ALA A 37 -18.43 9.63 26.85
N ASP A 38 -19.42 9.03 26.17
CA ASP A 38 -19.37 8.81 24.72
C ASP A 38 -19.28 10.16 23.99
N PRO A 39 -18.21 10.42 23.21
CA PRO A 39 -18.05 11.67 22.48
C PRO A 39 -19.01 11.79 21.28
N LYS A 40 -19.77 10.73 20.97
CA LYS A 40 -20.77 10.64 19.89
C LYS A 40 -20.20 11.01 18.51
N ILE A 41 -18.92 10.75 18.28
CA ILE A 41 -18.22 11.10 17.02
C ILE A 41 -18.85 10.36 15.83
N LEU A 42 -19.22 9.10 16.04
CA LEU A 42 -19.92 8.27 15.06
C LEU A 42 -21.35 7.94 15.51
N GLY A 43 -21.99 8.78 16.31
CA GLY A 43 -23.27 8.46 16.97
C GLY A 43 -23.06 7.61 18.23
N THR A 44 -24.12 6.98 18.75
CA THR A 44 -24.05 6.27 20.04
C THR A 44 -23.12 5.06 19.93
N ALA A 45 -22.19 4.94 20.87
CA ALA A 45 -21.26 3.82 20.99
C ALA A 45 -21.97 2.56 21.52
N LEU A 46 -21.53 1.40 21.05
CA LEU A 46 -22.00 0.08 21.48
C LEU A 46 -21.11 -0.45 22.63
N SER A 47 -21.72 -0.93 23.70
CA SER A 47 -21.00 -1.56 24.81
C SER A 47 -20.12 -2.72 24.34
N PRO A 48 -18.80 -2.72 24.61
CA PRO A 48 -17.93 -3.84 24.29
C PRO A 48 -18.38 -5.17 24.89
N ASN A 49 -19.02 -5.14 26.05
CA ASN A 49 -19.49 -6.35 26.75
C ASN A 49 -20.58 -7.11 25.97
N LEU A 50 -21.24 -6.47 25.00
CA LEU A 50 -22.27 -7.09 24.17
C LEU A 50 -21.68 -7.90 23.00
N PHE A 51 -20.43 -7.63 22.61
CA PHE A 51 -19.85 -8.24 21.40
C PHE A 51 -18.42 -8.79 21.57
N LEU A 52 -17.77 -8.54 22.71
CA LEU A 52 -16.55 -9.22 23.08
C LEU A 52 -16.87 -10.57 23.69
N VAL A 53 -16.12 -11.58 23.28
CA VAL A 53 -16.31 -12.96 23.71
C VAL A 53 -14.97 -13.59 24.09
N ASN A 54 -14.99 -14.70 24.84
CA ASN A 54 -13.77 -15.46 25.10
C ASN A 54 -13.30 -16.22 23.84
N GLU A 55 -12.10 -16.80 23.92
CA GLU A 55 -11.47 -17.52 22.81
C GLU A 55 -12.31 -18.69 22.28
N GLU A 56 -12.83 -19.53 23.19
CA GLU A 56 -13.63 -20.70 22.81
C GLU A 56 -14.89 -20.29 22.04
N MET A 57 -15.58 -19.27 22.52
CA MET A 57 -16.76 -18.72 21.88
C MET A 57 -16.41 -18.06 20.54
N ALA A 58 -15.33 -17.28 20.46
CA ALA A 58 -14.87 -16.71 19.19
C ALA A 58 -14.59 -17.80 18.14
N MET A 59 -13.87 -18.84 18.55
CA MET A 59 -13.55 -20.00 17.72
C MET A 59 -14.82 -20.72 17.26
N ASN A 60 -15.79 -20.93 18.15
CA ASN A 60 -17.08 -21.54 17.83
C ASN A 60 -17.89 -20.70 16.85
N ILE A 61 -18.04 -19.39 17.09
CA ILE A 61 -18.82 -18.49 16.23
C ILE A 61 -18.19 -18.44 14.83
N ALA A 62 -16.87 -18.21 14.75
CA ALA A 62 -16.17 -18.10 13.47
C ALA A 62 -16.24 -19.42 12.67
N PHE A 63 -15.90 -20.55 13.30
CA PHE A 63 -15.86 -21.85 12.62
C PHE A 63 -17.25 -22.35 12.22
N SER A 64 -18.26 -22.24 13.10
CA SER A 64 -19.63 -22.65 12.78
C SER A 64 -20.24 -21.80 11.65
N THR A 65 -19.91 -20.51 11.62
CA THR A 65 -20.38 -19.59 10.57
C THR A 65 -19.69 -19.88 9.24
N ALA A 66 -18.37 -20.08 9.24
CA ALA A 66 -17.63 -20.56 8.08
C ALA A 66 -18.21 -21.89 7.56
N ARG A 67 -18.43 -22.87 8.44
CA ARG A 67 -19.02 -24.16 8.05
C ARG A 67 -20.40 -24.01 7.42
N LYS A 68 -21.27 -23.17 7.99
CA LYS A 68 -22.63 -22.95 7.48
C LYS A 68 -22.63 -22.37 6.06
N TYR A 69 -21.78 -21.38 5.79
CA TYR A 69 -21.84 -20.61 4.54
C TYR A 69 -20.79 -21.03 3.49
N TRP A 70 -19.68 -21.64 3.92
CA TRP A 70 -18.58 -22.04 3.05
C TRP A 70 -18.33 -23.56 3.03
N GLY A 71 -18.96 -24.32 3.95
CA GLY A 71 -18.86 -25.78 3.98
C GLY A 71 -19.71 -26.48 2.92
N HIS A 72 -20.67 -25.79 2.30
CA HIS A 72 -21.50 -26.31 1.23
C HIS A 72 -21.03 -25.80 -0.13
N VAL A 73 -20.74 -26.71 -1.05
CA VAL A 73 -20.35 -26.37 -2.42
C VAL A 73 -21.59 -25.94 -3.20
N THR A 74 -21.70 -24.65 -3.52
CA THR A 74 -22.75 -24.12 -4.39
C THR A 74 -22.50 -24.53 -5.84
N THR A 75 -23.53 -24.48 -6.70
CA THR A 75 -23.39 -24.78 -8.14
C THR A 75 -22.29 -23.94 -8.80
N ASP A 76 -22.20 -22.66 -8.44
CA ASP A 76 -21.17 -21.75 -8.96
C ASP A 76 -19.76 -22.14 -8.49
N THR A 77 -19.64 -22.57 -7.23
CA THR A 77 -18.39 -23.05 -6.66
C THR A 77 -17.98 -24.38 -7.27
N GLN A 78 -18.94 -25.28 -7.55
CA GLN A 78 -18.67 -26.55 -8.21
C GLN A 78 -18.18 -26.32 -9.64
N ALA A 79 -18.87 -25.47 -10.40
CA ALA A 79 -18.46 -25.11 -11.76
C ALA A 79 -17.05 -24.47 -11.78
N PHE A 80 -16.66 -23.77 -10.71
CA PHE A 80 -15.29 -23.28 -10.55
C PHE A 80 -14.29 -24.42 -10.35
N PHE A 81 -14.55 -25.36 -9.46
CA PHE A 81 -13.67 -26.51 -9.21
C PHE A 81 -13.54 -27.43 -10.43
N ASP A 82 -14.64 -27.63 -11.16
CA ASP A 82 -14.65 -28.41 -12.41
C ASP A 82 -13.69 -27.80 -13.45
N LYS A 83 -13.68 -26.46 -13.58
CA LYS A 83 -12.73 -25.75 -14.45
C LYS A 83 -11.26 -25.91 -14.03
N GLN A 84 -11.01 -26.20 -12.75
CA GLN A 84 -9.67 -26.49 -12.23
C GLN A 84 -9.31 -27.99 -12.28
N GLY A 85 -10.17 -28.82 -12.88
CA GLY A 85 -9.99 -30.26 -12.96
C GLY A 85 -10.12 -30.96 -11.61
N MET A 86 -10.80 -30.34 -10.63
CA MET A 86 -11.06 -30.95 -9.33
C MET A 86 -12.41 -31.67 -9.35
N ASP A 87 -12.40 -32.95 -9.02
CA ASP A 87 -13.61 -33.77 -8.91
C ASP A 87 -14.50 -33.31 -7.75
N ALA A 88 -15.82 -33.30 -7.97
CA ALA A 88 -16.82 -32.85 -7.00
C ALA A 88 -16.78 -33.66 -5.70
N LYS A 89 -16.61 -34.99 -5.80
CA LYS A 89 -16.51 -35.86 -4.64
C LYS A 89 -15.26 -35.56 -3.83
N PHE A 90 -14.11 -35.41 -4.50
CA PHE A 90 -12.86 -35.02 -3.83
C PHE A 90 -12.97 -33.68 -3.08
N VAL A 91 -13.58 -32.66 -3.69
CA VAL A 91 -13.79 -31.35 -3.05
C VAL A 91 -14.70 -31.47 -1.82
N HIS A 92 -15.81 -32.19 -1.96
CA HIS A 92 -16.77 -32.39 -0.89
C HIS A 92 -16.17 -33.14 0.30
N ASP A 93 -15.45 -34.25 0.03
CA ASP A 93 -14.80 -35.06 1.05
C ASP A 93 -13.76 -34.22 1.83
N ARG A 94 -12.94 -33.42 1.12
CA ARG A 94 -11.95 -32.52 1.74
C ARG A 94 -12.58 -31.43 2.62
N LEU A 95 -13.66 -30.80 2.16
CA LEU A 95 -14.37 -29.79 2.94
C LEU A 95 -15.01 -30.40 4.19
N ASN A 96 -15.58 -31.60 4.07
CA ASN A 96 -16.14 -32.32 5.21
C ASN A 96 -15.04 -32.71 6.21
N ASP A 97 -13.94 -33.31 5.76
CA ASP A 97 -12.83 -33.69 6.63
C ASP A 97 -12.28 -32.49 7.41
N PHE A 98 -12.24 -31.30 6.78
CA PHE A 98 -11.84 -30.08 7.44
C PHE A 98 -12.87 -29.60 8.46
N PHE A 99 -14.14 -29.45 8.07
CA PHE A 99 -15.17 -28.84 8.92
C PHE A 99 -15.73 -29.74 10.03
N TYR A 100 -15.47 -31.05 9.97
CA TYR A 100 -15.95 -32.03 10.95
C TYR A 100 -14.87 -32.54 11.90
N THR A 101 -13.66 -31.97 11.86
CA THR A 101 -12.57 -32.31 12.79
C THR A 101 -12.22 -31.15 13.72
N GLN A 102 -11.87 -31.47 14.98
CA GLN A 102 -11.38 -30.48 15.95
C GLN A 102 -10.08 -29.84 15.46
N LYS A 103 -9.22 -30.62 14.81
CA LYS A 103 -7.98 -30.13 14.18
C LYS A 103 -8.26 -29.08 13.09
N GLY A 104 -9.29 -29.29 12.26
CA GLY A 104 -9.68 -28.29 11.25
C GLY A 104 -10.15 -26.98 11.88
N LYS A 105 -10.86 -27.06 13.01
CA LYS A 105 -11.29 -25.89 13.79
C LYS A 105 -10.11 -25.09 14.37
N GLU A 106 -9.14 -25.78 14.96
CA GLU A 106 -7.92 -25.17 15.48
C GLU A 106 -7.10 -24.49 14.37
N ILE A 107 -6.83 -25.21 13.28
CA ILE A 107 -6.10 -24.67 12.11
C ILE A 107 -6.82 -23.47 11.51
N PHE A 108 -8.16 -23.53 11.38
CA PHE A 108 -8.95 -22.40 10.89
C PHE A 108 -8.77 -21.16 11.78
N PHE A 109 -8.84 -21.35 13.09
CA PHE A 109 -8.75 -20.25 14.04
C PHE A 109 -7.34 -19.66 14.11
N GLU A 110 -6.30 -20.48 14.10
CA GLU A 110 -4.89 -20.04 14.01
C GLU A 110 -4.67 -19.16 12.77
N GLN A 111 -5.19 -19.57 11.62
CA GLN A 111 -5.06 -18.81 10.38
C GLN A 111 -5.88 -17.52 10.40
N LEU A 112 -7.11 -17.57 10.93
CA LEU A 112 -7.96 -16.39 11.10
C LEU A 112 -7.32 -15.40 12.08
N PHE A 113 -6.67 -15.88 13.14
CA PHE A 113 -5.95 -15.05 14.10
C PHE A 113 -4.70 -14.41 13.47
N ALA A 114 -3.90 -15.17 12.72
CA ALA A 114 -2.69 -14.69 12.08
C ALA A 114 -2.95 -13.68 10.94
N GLN A 115 -4.08 -13.80 10.24
CA GLN A 115 -4.43 -12.93 9.12
C GLN A 115 -5.47 -11.85 9.48
N HIS A 116 -6.04 -11.90 10.69
CA HIS A 116 -7.17 -11.10 11.19
C HIS A 116 -8.46 -11.18 10.36
N THR A 117 -8.41 -11.91 9.24
CA THR A 117 -9.43 -11.98 8.22
C THR A 117 -9.40 -13.34 7.53
N MET A 118 -10.57 -13.93 7.37
CA MET A 118 -10.79 -15.12 6.55
C MET A 118 -11.88 -14.81 5.53
N ASP A 119 -11.64 -15.21 4.29
CA ASP A 119 -12.61 -15.20 3.21
C ASP A 119 -12.64 -16.61 2.57
N PHE A 120 -13.55 -16.82 1.62
CA PHE A 120 -13.69 -18.13 1.00
C PHE A 120 -12.44 -18.56 0.22
N GLU A 121 -11.75 -17.63 -0.43
CA GLU A 121 -10.53 -17.92 -1.20
C GLU A 121 -9.41 -18.42 -0.28
N ARG A 122 -9.19 -17.74 0.85
CA ARG A 122 -8.19 -18.13 1.86
C ARG A 122 -8.53 -19.46 2.52
N LEU A 123 -9.80 -19.72 2.79
CA LEU A 123 -10.24 -21.03 3.28
C LEU A 123 -9.87 -22.14 2.29
N ILE A 124 -10.15 -21.94 1.00
CA ILE A 124 -9.80 -22.93 -0.02
C ILE A 124 -8.28 -23.10 -0.12
N TRP A 125 -7.50 -22.03 -0.04
CA TRP A 125 -6.04 -22.18 0.03
C TRP A 125 -5.60 -22.98 1.26
N LEU A 126 -6.20 -22.73 2.43
CA LEU A 126 -5.90 -23.46 3.65
C LEU A 126 -6.19 -24.97 3.53
N ILE A 127 -7.32 -25.33 2.93
CA ILE A 127 -7.75 -26.74 2.82
C ILE A 127 -6.97 -27.50 1.73
N PHE A 128 -6.69 -26.84 0.61
CA PHE A 128 -6.13 -27.50 -0.59
C PHE A 128 -4.63 -27.22 -0.80
N GLY A 129 -4.03 -26.33 -0.02
CA GLY A 129 -2.59 -25.99 -0.08
C GLY A 129 -2.16 -25.29 -1.38
N LYS A 130 -3.08 -24.95 -2.27
CA LYS A 130 -2.81 -24.31 -3.56
C LYS A 130 -3.41 -22.90 -3.59
N ARG A 131 -2.56 -21.89 -3.82
CA ARG A 131 -3.03 -20.54 -4.18
C ARG A 131 -3.66 -20.61 -5.57
N MET A 132 -4.96 -20.36 -5.66
CA MET A 132 -5.67 -20.30 -6.94
C MET A 132 -5.69 -18.85 -7.42
N LYS A 133 -5.18 -18.59 -8.65
CA LYS A 133 -5.05 -17.23 -9.18
C LYS A 133 -6.36 -16.66 -9.76
N ILE A 134 -7.51 -17.15 -9.31
CA ILE A 134 -8.81 -16.81 -9.91
C ILE A 134 -9.75 -16.37 -8.79
N THR A 135 -10.41 -15.24 -9.00
CA THR A 135 -11.41 -14.70 -8.08
C THR A 135 -12.54 -15.70 -7.89
N MET A 136 -12.73 -16.14 -6.64
CA MET A 136 -13.81 -17.04 -6.26
C MET A 136 -15.18 -16.34 -6.35
N PRO A 137 -16.27 -17.08 -6.62
CA PRO A 137 -17.61 -16.53 -6.56
C PRO A 137 -17.93 -15.99 -5.15
N VAL A 138 -18.59 -14.83 -5.08
CA VAL A 138 -18.97 -14.20 -3.82
C VAL A 138 -20.15 -14.96 -3.19
N ASN A 139 -19.83 -15.77 -2.19
CA ASN A 139 -20.80 -16.48 -1.34
C ASN A 139 -21.61 -15.51 -0.46
N GLU A 140 -22.65 -16.02 0.20
CA GLU A 140 -23.49 -15.23 1.12
C GLU A 140 -22.69 -14.61 2.28
N LEU A 141 -21.66 -15.32 2.75
CA LEU A 141 -20.65 -14.80 3.68
C LEU A 141 -19.41 -14.36 2.89
N GLN A 142 -19.05 -13.08 3.02
CA GLN A 142 -17.91 -12.49 2.30
C GLN A 142 -16.61 -12.60 3.10
N THR A 143 -16.65 -12.22 4.39
CA THR A 143 -15.46 -12.15 5.22
C THR A 143 -15.81 -12.34 6.69
N ILE A 144 -14.91 -12.98 7.44
CA ILE A 144 -14.91 -13.02 8.91
C ILE A 144 -13.68 -12.24 9.39
N PHE A 145 -13.88 -11.29 10.30
CA PHE A 145 -12.84 -10.56 11.02
C PHE A 145 -12.65 -11.14 12.42
N LEU A 146 -11.41 -11.15 12.89
CA LEU A 146 -11.05 -11.56 14.25
C LEU A 146 -9.94 -10.67 14.81
N TYR A 147 -10.17 -10.12 15.99
CA TYR A 147 -9.14 -9.38 16.74
C TYR A 147 -9.14 -9.79 18.20
N LYS A 148 -7.95 -9.90 18.78
CA LYS A 148 -7.75 -10.12 20.21
C LYS A 148 -7.55 -8.78 20.90
N LEU A 149 -8.22 -8.63 22.03
CA LEU A 149 -8.18 -7.48 22.93
C LEU A 149 -7.93 -8.01 24.33
N ASN A 150 -6.67 -7.97 24.77
CA ASN A 150 -6.21 -8.63 25.99
C ASN A 150 -6.65 -10.12 26.04
N ASN A 151 -7.59 -10.50 26.90
CA ASN A 151 -8.10 -11.88 27.06
C ASN A 151 -9.44 -12.12 26.33
N GLU A 152 -9.93 -11.13 25.60
CA GLU A 152 -11.21 -11.18 24.88
C GLU A 152 -10.97 -11.11 23.37
N TYR A 153 -11.98 -11.48 22.60
CA TYR A 153 -11.95 -11.53 21.15
C TYR A 153 -13.16 -10.81 20.56
N PHE A 154 -12.90 -10.03 19.52
CA PHE A 154 -13.90 -9.42 18.67
C PHE A 154 -14.01 -10.24 17.37
N VAL A 155 -15.19 -10.81 17.11
CA VAL A 155 -15.50 -11.52 15.86
C VAL A 155 -16.60 -10.76 15.11
N HIS A 156 -16.44 -10.59 13.80
CA HIS A 156 -17.44 -9.92 12.97
C HIS A 156 -17.55 -10.52 11.59
N MET A 157 -18.76 -10.58 11.05
CA MET A 157 -19.03 -11.15 9.74
C MET A 157 -19.58 -10.10 8.79
N ILE A 158 -19.10 -10.12 7.55
CA ILE A 158 -19.67 -9.35 6.44
C ILE A 158 -20.45 -10.31 5.55
N TYR A 159 -21.75 -10.07 5.45
CA TYR A 159 -22.63 -10.83 4.56
C TYR A 159 -22.93 -10.04 3.28
N LYS A 160 -23.23 -10.77 2.21
CA LYS A 160 -23.66 -10.24 0.90
C LYS A 160 -25.03 -9.57 0.98
N GLU A 161 -25.94 -10.12 1.78
CA GLU A 161 -27.22 -9.46 2.04
C GLU A 161 -26.97 -8.27 2.99
N HIS A 162 -27.46 -7.08 2.59
CA HIS A 162 -27.27 -5.84 3.35
C HIS A 162 -25.80 -5.52 3.70
N THR A 163 -24.85 -5.77 2.78
CA THR A 163 -23.40 -5.55 2.99
C THR A 163 -23.04 -4.20 3.61
N LEU A 164 -23.72 -3.11 3.21
CA LEU A 164 -23.48 -1.77 3.78
C LEU A 164 -23.71 -1.72 5.29
N PHE A 165 -24.75 -2.40 5.79
CA PHE A 165 -25.03 -2.48 7.22
C PHE A 165 -23.91 -3.21 7.96
N TRP A 166 -23.43 -4.33 7.41
CA TRP A 166 -22.39 -5.11 8.08
C TRP A 166 -21.06 -4.36 8.16
N HIS A 167 -20.70 -3.57 7.15
CA HIS A 167 -19.55 -2.67 7.21
C HIS A 167 -19.76 -1.51 8.17
N TRP A 168 -20.95 -0.93 8.20
CA TRP A 168 -21.30 0.12 9.17
C TRP A 168 -21.22 -0.41 10.61
N LEU A 169 -21.76 -1.59 10.89
CA LEU A 169 -21.72 -2.22 12.21
C LEU A 169 -20.29 -2.58 12.61
N PHE A 170 -19.47 -3.06 11.67
CA PHE A 170 -18.05 -3.28 11.90
C PHE A 170 -17.37 -1.99 12.38
N MET A 171 -17.53 -0.89 11.65
CA MET A 171 -16.98 0.41 12.04
C MET A 171 -17.47 0.85 13.42
N LYS A 172 -18.77 0.69 13.70
CA LYS A 172 -19.36 1.03 15.00
C LYS A 172 -18.74 0.25 16.13
N LYS A 173 -18.51 -1.06 15.97
CA LYS A 173 -17.86 -1.89 16.99
C LYS A 173 -16.41 -1.46 17.22
N ILE A 174 -15.64 -1.26 16.15
CA ILE A 174 -14.24 -0.77 16.26
C ILE A 174 -14.18 0.60 16.95
N TYR A 175 -15.02 1.56 16.54
CA TYR A 175 -15.15 2.85 17.22
C TYR A 175 -15.42 2.66 18.71
N SER A 176 -16.39 1.81 19.05
CA SER A 176 -16.76 1.60 20.44
C SER A 176 -15.67 0.92 21.28
N LEU A 177 -14.81 0.11 20.65
CA LEU A 177 -13.61 -0.40 21.32
C LEU A 177 -12.65 0.74 21.65
N PHE A 178 -12.32 1.61 20.68
CA PHE A 178 -11.43 2.75 20.91
C PHE A 178 -11.93 3.72 21.97
N ILE A 179 -13.25 3.89 22.10
CA ILE A 179 -13.84 4.79 23.11
C ILE A 179 -13.80 4.19 24.52
N HIS A 180 -13.98 2.88 24.67
CA HIS A 180 -14.25 2.25 25.96
C HIS A 180 -13.14 1.35 26.52
N LYS A 181 -12.20 0.90 25.69
CA LYS A 181 -11.11 -0.01 26.11
C LYS A 181 -9.77 0.75 26.10
N PRO A 182 -8.92 0.57 27.12
CA PRO A 182 -7.57 1.11 27.11
C PRO A 182 -6.77 0.65 25.89
N LEU A 183 -6.01 1.55 25.27
CA LEU A 183 -5.23 1.27 24.07
C LEU A 183 -4.23 0.14 24.27
N GLU A 184 -3.65 -0.02 25.46
CA GLU A 184 -2.67 -1.07 25.77
C GLU A 184 -3.26 -2.49 25.65
N GLN A 185 -4.58 -2.63 25.55
CA GLN A 185 -5.24 -3.92 25.36
C GLN A 185 -5.27 -4.37 23.90
N PHE A 186 -4.93 -3.51 22.96
CA PHE A 186 -5.02 -3.78 21.52
C PHE A 186 -3.71 -4.36 20.99
N THR A 187 -3.78 -5.46 20.24
CA THR A 187 -2.58 -6.14 19.72
C THR A 187 -2.26 -5.85 18.25
N PHE A 188 -3.26 -5.43 17.45
CA PHE A 188 -3.15 -5.31 15.98
C PHE A 188 -3.86 -4.04 15.47
N ILE A 189 -3.42 -2.88 15.96
CA ILE A 189 -4.10 -1.59 15.69
C ILE A 189 -4.04 -1.24 14.20
N HIS A 190 -2.91 -1.44 13.54
CA HIS A 190 -2.75 -1.08 12.12
C HIS A 190 -3.72 -1.86 11.23
N GLU A 191 -3.84 -3.17 11.42
CA GLU A 191 -4.74 -4.02 10.66
C GLU A 191 -6.20 -3.68 10.94
N MET A 192 -6.53 -3.41 12.20
CA MET A 192 -7.86 -3.00 12.61
C MET A 192 -8.28 -1.67 11.98
N LEU A 193 -7.38 -0.67 11.97
CA LEU A 193 -7.63 0.62 11.33
C LEU A 193 -7.67 0.50 9.80
N GLY A 194 -6.82 -0.33 9.19
CA GLY A 194 -6.88 -0.61 7.76
C GLY A 194 -8.21 -1.23 7.33
N HIS A 195 -8.75 -2.16 8.13
CA HIS A 195 -10.07 -2.75 7.88
C HIS A 195 -11.23 -1.79 8.21
N PHE A 196 -11.04 -0.89 9.17
CA PHE A 196 -11.96 0.22 9.44
C PHE A 196 -12.03 1.17 8.24
N GLU A 197 -10.88 1.60 7.70
CA GLU A 197 -10.79 2.43 6.48
C GLU A 197 -11.49 1.75 5.30
N HIS A 198 -11.23 0.46 5.09
CA HIS A 198 -11.87 -0.31 4.03
C HIS A 198 -13.39 -0.31 4.18
N SER A 199 -13.89 -0.56 5.39
CA SER A 199 -15.33 -0.55 5.68
C SER A 199 -15.93 0.84 5.51
N ALA A 200 -15.22 1.90 5.90
CA ALA A 200 -15.64 3.28 5.70
C ALA A 200 -15.78 3.62 4.22
N ARG A 201 -14.80 3.22 3.38
CA ARG A 201 -14.88 3.39 1.92
C ARG A 201 -16.10 2.68 1.34
N LYS A 202 -16.44 1.48 1.81
CA LYS A 202 -17.62 0.72 1.36
C LYS A 202 -18.92 1.39 1.79
N THR A 203 -19.02 1.79 3.05
CA THR A 203 -20.24 2.43 3.60
C THR A 203 -20.49 3.79 2.97
N TYR A 204 -19.46 4.61 2.76
CA TYR A 204 -19.59 5.98 2.26
C TYR A 204 -19.30 6.14 0.76
N ALA A 205 -19.25 5.05 -0.02
CA ALA A 205 -18.94 5.07 -1.45
C ALA A 205 -19.81 6.03 -2.29
N HIS A 206 -20.99 6.38 -1.78
CA HIS A 206 -21.97 7.25 -2.43
C HIS A 206 -21.89 8.72 -1.98
N VAL A 207 -21.00 9.05 -1.03
CA VAL A 207 -20.88 10.40 -0.47
C VAL A 207 -19.76 11.15 -1.19
N ASN A 208 -20.11 12.19 -1.95
CA ASN A 208 -19.15 13.20 -2.39
C ASN A 208 -18.46 13.74 -1.13
N ASN A 209 -17.13 13.64 -1.05
CA ASN A 209 -16.29 14.06 0.08
C ASN A 209 -15.94 13.00 1.17
N PHE A 210 -15.88 11.71 0.81
CA PHE A 210 -15.37 10.64 1.70
C PHE A 210 -14.05 11.02 2.39
N VAL A 211 -13.07 11.54 1.63
CA VAL A 211 -11.72 11.85 2.10
C VAL A 211 -11.73 12.78 3.32
N ASN A 212 -12.40 13.94 3.20
CA ASN A 212 -12.42 14.91 4.30
C ASN A 212 -13.23 14.42 5.49
N ASN A 213 -14.33 13.68 5.24
CA ASN A 213 -15.15 13.11 6.32
C ASN A 213 -14.37 12.05 7.11
N TYR A 214 -13.63 11.17 6.41
CA TYR A 214 -12.83 10.14 7.04
C TYR A 214 -11.70 10.73 7.88
N LYS A 215 -10.91 11.67 7.34
CA LYS A 215 -9.86 12.38 8.09
C LYS A 215 -10.41 13.04 9.34
N LYS A 216 -11.51 13.79 9.22
CA LYS A 216 -12.14 14.48 10.36
C LYS A 216 -12.64 13.52 11.44
N VAL A 217 -13.22 12.39 11.06
CA VAL A 217 -13.66 11.36 12.01
C VAL A 217 -12.44 10.73 12.70
N LEU A 218 -11.41 10.37 11.93
CA LEU A 218 -10.18 9.81 12.46
C LEU A 218 -9.52 10.75 13.47
N ASP A 219 -9.33 12.03 13.12
CA ASP A 219 -8.70 13.03 13.99
C ASP A 219 -9.47 13.20 15.30
N LYS A 220 -10.81 13.24 15.24
CA LYS A 220 -11.65 13.31 16.45
C LYS A 220 -11.50 12.06 17.32
N CYS A 221 -11.49 10.88 16.71
CA CYS A 221 -11.32 9.62 17.44
C CYS A 221 -9.95 9.58 18.12
N ILE A 222 -8.88 9.89 17.39
CA ILE A 222 -7.51 9.90 17.92
C ILE A 222 -7.38 10.94 19.04
N THR A 223 -7.85 12.16 18.83
CA THR A 223 -7.84 13.21 19.88
C THR A 223 -8.55 12.76 21.15
N TYR A 224 -9.71 12.10 21.01
CA TYR A 224 -10.42 11.57 22.18
C TYR A 224 -9.61 10.48 22.88
N VAL A 225 -9.10 9.52 22.12
CA VAL A 225 -8.27 8.42 22.63
C VAL A 225 -7.02 8.97 23.34
N ASP A 226 -6.38 9.99 22.79
CA ASP A 226 -5.16 10.58 23.35
C ASP A 226 -5.36 11.22 24.71
N ASN A 227 -6.52 11.84 24.92
CA ASN A 227 -6.86 12.51 26.18
C ASN A 227 -7.22 11.51 27.30
N HIS A 228 -7.51 10.25 26.95
CA HIS A 228 -8.00 9.24 27.90
C HIS A 228 -7.05 8.05 28.08
N ASN A 229 -5.94 8.00 27.35
CA ASN A 229 -4.95 6.92 27.43
C ASN A 229 -3.56 7.47 27.77
N SER A 230 -2.84 6.73 28.62
CA SER A 230 -1.43 6.95 28.90
C SER A 230 -0.58 6.84 27.64
N THR A 231 0.64 7.37 27.71
CA THR A 231 1.65 7.14 26.68
C THR A 231 1.96 5.63 26.59
N CYS A 232 1.65 5.02 25.44
CA CYS A 232 1.86 3.60 25.15
C CYS A 232 2.30 3.38 23.69
N LEU A 233 2.78 2.17 23.37
CA LEU A 233 3.22 1.83 22.00
C LEU A 233 2.06 1.95 21.01
N GLU A 234 0.89 1.50 21.42
CA GLU A 234 -0.36 1.50 20.66
C GLU A 234 -0.80 2.90 20.24
N LYS A 235 -0.60 3.88 21.13
CA LYS A 235 -0.82 5.31 20.85
C LYS A 235 0.16 5.83 19.81
N LYS A 236 1.45 5.46 19.90
CA LYS A 236 2.45 5.81 18.89
C LYS A 236 2.07 5.25 17.51
N GLN A 237 1.64 3.99 17.46
CA GLN A 237 1.17 3.34 16.22
C GLN A 237 -0.05 4.05 15.63
N LEU A 238 -1.01 4.47 16.47
CA LEU A 238 -2.18 5.23 16.05
C LEU A 238 -1.80 6.57 15.40
N HIS A 239 -0.84 7.30 15.97
CA HIS A 239 -0.35 8.56 15.40
C HIS A 239 0.40 8.34 14.07
N LEU A 240 1.20 7.28 13.95
CA LEU A 240 1.86 6.93 12.68
C LEU A 240 0.83 6.61 11.59
N TYR A 241 -0.20 5.82 11.94
CA TYR A 241 -1.30 5.54 11.03
C TYR A 241 -2.01 6.83 10.59
N GLN A 242 -2.25 7.77 11.51
CA GLN A 242 -2.81 9.08 11.19
C GLN A 242 -1.97 9.83 10.15
N ILE A 243 -0.66 9.93 10.38
CA ILE A 243 0.28 10.58 9.46
C ILE A 243 0.18 9.96 8.06
N VAL A 244 0.26 8.62 7.97
CA VAL A 244 0.23 7.90 6.68
C VAL A 244 -1.12 8.06 5.97
N VAL A 245 -2.24 8.02 6.69
CA VAL A 245 -3.57 8.27 6.09
C VAL A 245 -3.67 9.70 5.57
N HIS A 246 -3.23 10.69 6.35
CA HIS A 246 -3.27 12.09 5.93
C HIS A 246 -2.42 12.32 4.68
N TYR A 247 -1.25 11.70 4.61
CA TYR A 247 -0.37 11.72 3.43
C TYR A 247 -1.01 11.05 2.21
N ARG A 248 -1.47 9.80 2.32
CA ARG A 248 -2.10 9.05 1.21
C ARG A 248 -3.31 9.77 0.63
N LEU A 249 -4.02 10.50 1.48
CA LEU A 249 -5.22 11.24 1.11
C LEU A 249 -4.95 12.75 0.94
N ALA A 250 -3.70 13.20 0.95
CA ALA A 250 -3.37 14.60 0.72
C ALA A 250 -3.54 14.88 -0.78
N GLU A 251 -4.50 15.73 -1.15
CA GLU A 251 -4.68 16.20 -2.52
C GLU A 251 -3.65 17.30 -2.86
N GLY A 252 -2.38 17.09 -2.49
CA GLY A 252 -1.26 18.02 -2.70
C GLY A 252 -1.02 19.06 -1.58
N ASP A 253 -1.91 19.20 -0.60
CA ASP A 253 -1.65 20.02 0.61
C ASP A 253 -1.08 19.16 1.75
N ASN A 254 0.24 19.25 1.93
CA ASN A 254 0.98 18.47 2.92
C ASN A 254 1.24 19.22 4.24
N ARG A 255 0.66 20.41 4.45
CA ARG A 255 0.87 21.19 5.69
C ARG A 255 0.41 20.42 6.93
N CYS A 256 -0.75 19.77 6.84
CA CYS A 256 -1.26 18.93 7.92
C CYS A 256 -0.31 17.77 8.23
N VAL A 257 0.19 17.08 7.20
CA VAL A 257 1.11 15.95 7.34
C VAL A 257 2.40 16.39 8.05
N LYS A 258 3.00 17.51 7.64
CA LYS A 258 4.19 18.06 8.30
C LYS A 258 3.95 18.44 9.75
N SER A 259 2.79 19.03 10.05
CA SER A 259 2.41 19.37 11.42
C SER A 259 2.27 18.12 12.29
N LEU A 260 1.64 17.06 11.76
CA LEU A 260 1.50 15.78 12.45
C LEU A 260 2.87 15.11 12.68
N ILE A 261 3.76 15.10 11.68
CA ILE A 261 5.13 14.58 11.84
C ILE A 261 5.89 15.36 12.90
N THR A 262 5.83 16.69 12.87
CA THR A 262 6.53 17.55 13.85
C THR A 262 6.05 17.27 15.28
N ALA A 263 4.73 17.18 15.48
CA ALA A 263 4.15 16.83 16.77
C ALA A 263 4.58 15.43 17.21
N PHE A 264 4.52 14.46 16.30
CA PHE A 264 4.93 13.09 16.56
C PHE A 264 6.40 12.97 16.97
N GLU A 265 7.32 13.61 16.24
CA GLU A 265 8.73 13.61 16.63
C GLU A 265 8.95 14.29 17.99
N ALA A 266 8.25 15.40 18.27
CA ALA A 266 8.35 16.08 19.56
C ALA A 266 7.88 15.21 20.73
N ASP A 267 6.77 14.51 20.56
CA ASP A 267 6.16 13.68 21.61
C ASP A 267 6.97 12.40 21.88
N TRP A 268 7.54 11.79 20.85
CA TRP A 268 8.09 10.44 20.94
C TRP A 268 9.62 10.39 21.00
N ARG A 269 10.36 11.36 20.44
CA ARG A 269 11.83 11.30 20.26
C ARG A 269 12.63 10.98 21.52
N TYR A 270 12.20 11.50 22.67
CA TYR A 270 12.88 11.28 23.96
C TYR A 270 12.04 10.46 24.96
N SER A 271 10.98 9.82 24.48
CA SER A 271 10.11 8.98 25.30
C SER A 271 10.69 7.57 25.49
N MET A 272 10.12 6.78 26.41
CA MET A 272 10.43 5.35 26.53
C MET A 272 10.06 4.54 25.27
N TYR A 273 9.26 5.13 24.38
CA TYR A 273 8.86 4.57 23.09
C TYR A 273 9.49 5.35 21.93
N ALA A 274 10.75 5.77 22.09
CA ALA A 274 11.53 6.47 21.07
C ALA A 274 11.38 5.87 19.67
N LEU A 275 11.57 6.73 18.67
CA LEU A 275 11.43 6.34 17.26
C LEU A 275 12.41 5.23 16.91
N THR A 276 11.86 4.11 16.45
CA THR A 276 12.64 3.02 15.86
C THR A 276 13.18 3.44 14.50
N GLU A 277 14.21 2.75 14.01
CA GLU A 277 14.77 3.03 12.68
C GLU A 277 13.72 2.87 11.57
N LYS A 278 12.86 1.84 11.65
CA LYS A 278 11.73 1.67 10.73
C LYS A 278 10.86 2.92 10.65
N GLU A 279 10.50 3.50 11.79
CA GLU A 279 9.61 4.67 11.87
C GLU A 279 10.29 5.93 11.34
N LYS A 280 11.59 6.10 11.61
CA LYS A 280 12.36 7.20 11.03
C LYS A 280 12.46 7.07 9.51
N VAL A 281 12.68 5.87 8.99
CA VAL A 281 12.73 5.57 7.55
C VAL A 281 11.38 5.84 6.89
N LEU A 282 10.28 5.43 7.53
CA LEU A 282 8.93 5.76 7.07
C LEU A 282 8.72 7.28 6.98
N ILE A 283 9.03 8.02 8.04
CA ILE A 283 8.88 9.48 8.08
C ILE A 283 9.77 10.16 7.03
N ALA A 284 11.03 9.74 6.90
CA ALA A 284 11.95 10.27 5.89
C ALA A 284 11.44 10.02 4.46
N TYR A 285 10.85 8.85 4.19
CA TYR A 285 10.24 8.57 2.88
C TYR A 285 9.06 9.50 2.58
N LEU A 286 8.20 9.77 3.56
CA LEU A 286 7.11 10.75 3.39
C LEU A 286 7.65 12.15 3.12
N LEU A 287 8.61 12.60 3.93
CA LEU A 287 9.20 13.94 3.83
C LEU A 287 9.98 14.12 2.51
N PHE A 288 10.66 13.08 2.04
CA PHE A 288 11.32 13.05 0.73
C PHE A 288 10.34 13.37 -0.41
N HIS A 289 9.20 12.68 -0.47
CA HIS A 289 8.20 12.92 -1.51
C HIS A 289 7.48 14.28 -1.35
N ILE A 290 7.22 14.71 -0.11
CA ILE A 290 6.65 16.03 0.13
C ILE A 290 7.61 17.13 -0.34
N ALA A 291 8.90 17.02 -0.03
CA ALA A 291 9.92 17.96 -0.48
C ALA A 291 10.04 17.98 -2.01
N HIS A 292 9.93 16.82 -2.67
CA HIS A 292 9.94 16.71 -4.12
C HIS A 292 8.76 17.45 -4.76
N GLN A 293 7.54 17.27 -4.22
CA GLN A 293 6.35 17.98 -4.68
C GLN A 293 6.45 19.49 -4.51
N GLU A 294 7.07 19.93 -3.41
CA GLU A 294 7.30 21.35 -3.11
C GLU A 294 8.52 21.94 -3.82
N LYS A 295 9.27 21.13 -4.57
CA LYS A 295 10.51 21.52 -5.26
C LYS A 295 11.57 22.09 -4.30
N ASN A 296 11.71 21.50 -3.11
CA ASN A 296 12.76 21.86 -2.16
C ASN A 296 13.96 20.91 -2.33
N ASP A 297 14.92 21.30 -3.18
CA ASP A 297 15.99 20.41 -3.61
C ASP A 297 16.88 19.91 -2.46
N GLU A 298 17.25 20.79 -1.52
CA GLU A 298 18.11 20.44 -0.39
C GLU A 298 17.48 19.40 0.54
N LEU A 299 16.18 19.56 0.86
CA LEU A 299 15.48 18.57 1.69
C LEU A 299 15.29 17.25 0.96
N VAL A 300 15.05 17.27 -0.36
CA VAL A 300 14.97 16.02 -1.14
C VAL A 300 16.29 15.27 -1.08
N ILE A 301 17.42 15.96 -1.27
CA ILE A 301 18.75 15.36 -1.17
C ILE A 301 18.99 14.81 0.23
N GLN A 302 18.74 15.62 1.27
CA GLN A 302 18.94 15.20 2.67
C GLN A 302 18.17 13.93 3.02
N TYR A 303 16.86 13.87 2.73
CA TYR A 303 16.06 12.68 3.02
C TYR A 303 16.39 11.52 2.09
N GLY A 304 16.71 11.79 0.82
CA GLY A 304 17.08 10.78 -0.16
C GLY A 304 18.36 10.05 0.23
N GLU A 305 19.41 10.79 0.60
CA GLU A 305 20.67 10.23 1.09
C GLU A 305 20.46 9.43 2.39
N TYR A 306 19.68 9.97 3.33
CA TYR A 306 19.33 9.24 4.56
C TYR A 306 18.65 7.90 4.27
N LEU A 307 17.79 7.82 3.25
CA LEU A 307 17.08 6.58 2.88
C LEU A 307 18.00 5.56 2.19
N LEU A 308 19.07 6.01 1.54
CA LEU A 308 20.05 5.17 0.84
C LEU A 308 21.18 4.66 1.74
N GLU A 309 21.57 5.46 2.74
CA GLU A 309 22.60 5.10 3.71
C GLU A 309 22.28 3.74 4.35
N ASP A 310 23.26 2.83 4.36
CA ASP A 310 23.13 1.44 4.83
C ASP A 310 21.94 0.65 4.26
N GLU A 311 21.46 1.03 3.06
CA GLU A 311 20.26 0.48 2.43
C GLU A 311 18.98 0.59 3.32
N ARG A 312 18.90 1.62 4.17
CA ARG A 312 17.82 1.80 5.16
C ARG A 312 16.41 1.57 4.60
N LEU A 313 16.05 2.20 3.46
CA LEU A 313 14.72 2.00 2.87
C LEU A 313 14.49 0.54 2.44
N ASN A 314 15.49 -0.11 1.86
CA ASN A 314 15.40 -1.51 1.43
C ASN A 314 15.23 -2.45 2.63
N ASN A 315 15.97 -2.21 3.72
CA ASN A 315 15.95 -3.03 4.93
C ASN A 315 14.57 -3.06 5.60
N TYR A 316 13.84 -1.94 5.57
CA TYR A 316 12.52 -1.82 6.21
C TYR A 316 11.33 -1.86 5.24
N ALA A 317 11.57 -1.98 3.93
CA ALA A 317 10.52 -1.92 2.91
C ALA A 317 9.43 -2.98 3.15
N ILE A 318 9.80 -4.23 3.46
CA ILE A 318 8.83 -5.31 3.67
C ILE A 318 7.91 -5.00 4.85
N GLU A 319 8.45 -4.55 5.98
CA GLU A 319 7.66 -4.20 7.17
C GLU A 319 6.73 -3.01 6.88
N ILE A 320 7.25 -1.96 6.23
CA ILE A 320 6.45 -0.80 5.82
C ILE A 320 5.32 -1.23 4.88
N MET A 321 5.57 -2.17 3.96
CA MET A 321 4.55 -2.66 3.02
C MET A 321 3.51 -3.55 3.69
N LEU A 322 3.88 -4.31 4.71
CA LEU A 322 2.92 -5.11 5.46
C LEU A 322 1.97 -4.20 6.25
N GLU A 323 2.49 -3.16 6.90
CA GLU A 323 1.72 -2.24 7.75
C GLU A 323 0.95 -1.17 6.93
N TYR A 324 1.57 -0.63 5.87
CA TYR A 324 1.07 0.54 5.14
C TYR A 324 0.80 0.29 3.65
N LYS A 325 0.83 -0.98 3.20
CA LYS A 325 0.39 -1.52 1.89
C LYS A 325 0.67 -0.65 0.66
N GLU A 326 -0.21 0.33 0.42
CA GLU A 326 -0.24 1.17 -0.78
C GLU A 326 0.80 2.30 -0.75
N LEU A 327 1.58 2.44 0.32
CA LEU A 327 2.54 3.54 0.46
C LEU A 327 3.76 3.41 -0.47
N LEU A 328 4.31 2.20 -0.59
CA LEU A 328 5.51 1.94 -1.40
C LEU A 328 5.12 1.24 -2.72
N PRO A 329 5.40 1.84 -3.90
CA PRO A 329 5.21 1.17 -5.18
C PRO A 329 6.02 -0.12 -5.28
N ASN A 330 5.36 -1.27 -5.49
CA ASN A 330 5.98 -2.61 -5.38
C ASN A 330 6.13 -3.37 -6.71
N ARG A 331 6.22 -2.68 -7.84
CA ARG A 331 6.54 -3.42 -9.07
C ARG A 331 7.94 -4.01 -8.91
N LYS A 332 8.12 -5.28 -9.29
CA LYS A 332 9.43 -5.94 -9.24
C LYS A 332 10.45 -5.06 -9.97
N PRO A 333 11.60 -4.72 -9.36
CA PRO A 333 12.58 -3.85 -9.99
C PRO A 333 13.12 -4.51 -11.25
N THR A 334 13.42 -3.69 -12.26
CA THR A 334 13.95 -4.14 -13.55
C THR A 334 15.30 -3.48 -13.82
N PRO A 335 16.37 -3.85 -13.07
CA PRO A 335 17.71 -3.31 -13.28
C PRO A 335 18.20 -3.34 -14.73
N PRO A 336 17.87 -4.33 -15.58
CA PRO A 336 18.31 -4.32 -16.96
C PRO A 336 17.56 -3.34 -17.87
N ALA A 337 16.31 -3.02 -17.54
CA ALA A 337 15.46 -2.17 -18.38
C ALA A 337 15.82 -0.71 -18.20
N ILE A 338 16.04 -0.02 -19.31
CA ILE A 338 16.30 1.42 -19.44
C ILE A 338 14.97 2.15 -19.70
N ILE A 339 14.13 1.58 -20.58
CA ILE A 339 12.81 2.15 -20.90
C ILE A 339 11.77 1.58 -19.94
N LYS A 340 11.42 2.33 -18.90
CA LYS A 340 10.44 1.94 -17.88
C LYS A 340 9.88 3.18 -17.16
N ASN A 341 8.77 2.98 -16.45
CA ASN A 341 8.27 3.96 -15.50
C ASN A 341 8.91 3.71 -14.14
N TYR A 342 9.80 4.61 -13.72
CA TYR A 342 10.58 4.52 -12.47
C TYR A 342 9.69 4.69 -11.23
N GLU A 343 8.54 5.34 -11.33
CA GLU A 343 7.61 5.57 -10.22
C GLU A 343 6.95 4.28 -9.70
N LEU A 344 6.98 3.20 -10.50
CA LEU A 344 6.31 1.94 -10.16
C LEU A 344 7.09 1.08 -9.15
N ASN A 345 8.33 1.42 -8.86
CA ASN A 345 9.15 0.76 -7.85
C ASN A 345 9.77 1.80 -6.91
N PHE A 346 9.58 1.62 -5.60
CA PHE A 346 10.00 2.61 -4.59
C PHE A 346 11.51 2.94 -4.62
N LEU A 347 12.40 1.97 -4.89
CA LEU A 347 13.84 2.23 -5.00
C LEU A 347 14.19 2.91 -6.31
N GLU A 348 13.66 2.44 -7.43
CA GLU A 348 13.92 3.06 -8.75
C GLU A 348 13.42 4.51 -8.78
N ASN A 349 12.28 4.78 -8.12
CA ASN A 349 11.75 6.13 -7.95
C ASN A 349 12.66 7.01 -7.07
N LEU A 350 13.09 6.49 -5.92
CA LEU A 350 14.04 7.18 -5.03
C LEU A 350 15.30 7.61 -5.79
N TYR A 351 15.91 6.70 -6.55
CA TYR A 351 17.10 7.00 -7.34
C TYR A 351 16.84 8.03 -8.45
N ALA A 352 15.72 7.91 -9.17
CA ALA A 352 15.39 8.82 -10.26
C ALA A 352 15.15 10.25 -9.76
N ILE A 353 14.38 10.41 -8.67
CA ILE A 353 14.15 11.70 -8.02
C ILE A 353 15.47 12.26 -7.48
N LEU A 354 16.26 11.48 -6.75
CA LEU A 354 17.50 11.98 -6.17
C LEU A 354 18.49 12.46 -7.25
N LEU A 355 18.61 11.71 -8.35
CA LEU A 355 19.45 12.11 -9.49
C LEU A 355 18.98 13.43 -10.13
N ASP A 356 17.67 13.62 -10.29
CA ASP A 356 17.10 14.87 -10.80
C ASP A 356 17.48 16.06 -9.92
N HIS A 357 17.40 15.91 -8.60
CA HIS A 357 17.73 16.97 -7.66
C HIS A 357 19.24 17.24 -7.55
N TYR A 358 20.09 16.22 -7.67
CA TYR A 358 21.54 16.44 -7.82
C TYR A 358 21.86 17.27 -9.06
N VAL A 359 21.21 16.99 -10.19
CA VAL A 359 21.41 17.75 -11.44
C VAL A 359 20.95 19.21 -11.31
N ARG A 360 19.82 19.46 -10.64
CA ARG A 360 19.27 20.81 -10.42
C ARG A 360 20.11 21.67 -9.47
N THR A 361 20.80 21.03 -8.52
CA THR A 361 21.67 21.69 -7.54
C THR A 361 23.14 21.67 -7.93
N GLU A 362 23.44 21.31 -9.18
CA GLU A 362 24.80 21.25 -9.74
C GLU A 362 25.74 20.27 -9.03
N ARG A 363 25.18 19.32 -8.27
CA ARG A 363 25.89 18.23 -7.55
C ARG A 363 26.19 17.04 -8.45
N TYR A 364 26.85 17.29 -9.58
CA TYR A 364 27.06 16.28 -10.64
C TYR A 364 27.99 15.14 -10.21
N HIS A 365 28.95 15.40 -9.33
CA HIS A 365 29.89 14.39 -8.84
C HIS A 365 29.21 13.40 -7.88
N GLU A 366 28.31 13.89 -7.02
CA GLU A 366 27.42 13.06 -6.22
C GLU A 366 26.49 12.23 -7.12
N GLY A 367 25.91 12.85 -8.15
CA GLY A 367 25.14 12.15 -9.18
C GLY A 367 25.94 11.02 -9.87
N LEU A 368 27.20 11.26 -10.24
CA LEU A 368 28.06 10.24 -10.83
C LEU A 368 28.34 9.09 -9.86
N THR A 369 28.56 9.42 -8.58
CA THR A 369 28.78 8.45 -7.51
C THR A 369 27.55 7.56 -7.34
N LEU A 370 26.35 8.15 -7.29
CA LEU A 370 25.08 7.43 -7.24
C LEU A 370 24.95 6.41 -8.39
N LEU A 371 25.27 6.82 -9.63
CA LEU A 371 25.19 5.96 -10.82
C LEU A 371 26.21 4.80 -10.80
N LYS A 372 27.38 5.01 -10.18
CA LYS A 372 28.47 4.03 -10.05
C LYS A 372 28.25 3.05 -8.90
N GLU A 373 27.64 3.48 -7.81
CA GLU A 373 27.43 2.64 -6.63
C GLU A 373 26.13 1.83 -6.73
N HIS A 374 25.07 2.43 -7.30
CA HIS A 374 23.75 1.81 -7.34
C HIS A 374 23.32 1.44 -8.75
N LYS A 375 23.27 0.14 -9.00
CA LYS A 375 22.86 -0.44 -10.30
C LYS A 375 21.43 -0.06 -10.72
N LEU A 376 20.53 0.18 -9.78
CA LEU A 376 19.15 0.60 -10.07
C LEU A 376 19.07 2.06 -10.54
N ALA A 377 20.01 2.93 -10.12
CA ALA A 377 20.05 4.32 -10.52
C ALA A 377 20.45 4.51 -11.98
N SER A 378 21.42 3.73 -12.47
CA SER A 378 21.94 3.86 -13.84
C SER A 378 21.44 2.79 -14.81
N ASN A 379 20.81 1.71 -14.34
CA ASN A 379 20.53 0.47 -15.09
C ASN A 379 21.81 -0.38 -15.33
N LYS A 380 21.64 -1.72 -15.40
CA LYS A 380 22.72 -2.74 -15.38
C LYS A 380 23.86 -2.47 -16.38
N LYS A 381 23.54 -2.04 -17.60
CA LYS A 381 24.53 -1.89 -18.68
C LYS A 381 25.28 -0.57 -18.61
N ILE A 382 24.59 0.52 -18.29
CA ILE A 382 25.21 1.84 -18.07
C ILE A 382 26.08 1.78 -16.81
N HIS A 383 25.58 1.18 -15.72
CA HIS A 383 26.37 0.90 -14.52
C HIS A 383 27.68 0.16 -14.82
N ALA A 384 27.59 -0.93 -15.61
CA ALA A 384 28.78 -1.69 -15.99
C ALA A 384 29.76 -0.86 -16.83
N ALA A 385 29.28 0.01 -17.73
CA ALA A 385 30.15 0.93 -18.47
C ALA A 385 30.90 1.88 -17.51
N LEU A 386 30.18 2.45 -16.55
CA LEU A 386 30.73 3.42 -15.58
C LEU A 386 31.74 2.81 -14.60
N VAL A 387 31.46 1.60 -14.08
CA VAL A 387 32.30 0.95 -13.06
C VAL A 387 33.50 0.25 -13.71
N GLN A 388 33.29 -0.44 -14.82
CA GLN A 388 34.34 -1.24 -15.47
C GLN A 388 35.14 -0.43 -16.50
N LYS A 389 34.75 0.82 -16.78
CA LYS A 389 35.28 1.65 -17.87
C LYS A 389 35.29 0.91 -19.21
N ASN A 390 34.28 0.06 -19.43
CA ASN A 390 34.17 -0.76 -20.62
C ASN A 390 33.36 -0.04 -21.70
N TYR A 391 34.06 0.74 -22.52
CA TYR A 391 33.50 1.50 -23.64
C TYR A 391 33.67 0.78 -24.98
N SER A 392 33.64 -0.56 -24.98
CA SER A 392 33.74 -1.32 -26.22
C SER A 392 32.48 -1.14 -27.07
N ASN A 393 32.65 -1.22 -28.40
CA ASN A 393 31.53 -1.16 -29.33
C ASN A 393 30.50 -2.28 -29.06
N GLU A 394 30.95 -3.47 -28.64
CA GLU A 394 30.06 -4.57 -28.24
C GLU A 394 29.17 -4.19 -27.05
N HIS A 395 29.73 -3.48 -26.06
CA HIS A 395 28.97 -3.02 -24.91
C HIS A 395 27.96 -1.95 -25.29
N PHE A 396 28.34 -1.02 -26.16
CA PHE A 396 27.45 0.01 -26.70
C PHE A 396 26.30 -0.57 -27.54
N ILE A 397 26.58 -1.57 -28.39
CA ILE A 397 25.54 -2.34 -29.10
C ILE A 397 24.60 -3.02 -28.11
N ALA A 398 25.15 -3.57 -27.01
CA ALA A 398 24.34 -4.20 -25.98
C ALA A 398 23.40 -3.19 -25.28
N ILE A 399 23.84 -1.96 -24.98
CA ILE A 399 22.96 -0.93 -24.39
C ILE A 399 21.76 -0.67 -25.32
N GLU A 400 22.02 -0.47 -26.61
CA GLU A 400 20.97 -0.20 -27.59
C GLU A 400 20.02 -1.39 -27.78
N ALA A 401 20.54 -2.62 -27.79
CA ALA A 401 19.73 -3.83 -27.89
C ALA A 401 18.76 -3.96 -26.70
N TYR A 402 19.18 -3.58 -25.49
CA TYR A 402 18.30 -3.60 -24.31
C TYR A 402 17.16 -2.58 -24.44
N VAL A 403 17.44 -1.37 -24.94
CA VAL A 403 16.39 -0.37 -25.22
C VAL A 403 15.35 -0.93 -26.19
N GLN A 404 15.78 -1.59 -27.26
CA GLN A 404 14.88 -2.20 -28.24
C GLN A 404 14.06 -3.35 -27.64
N GLN A 405 14.66 -4.17 -26.76
CA GLN A 405 13.97 -5.24 -26.04
C GLN A 405 12.92 -4.68 -25.07
N ASP A 406 13.26 -3.63 -24.32
CA ASP A 406 12.33 -2.97 -23.40
C ASP A 406 11.11 -2.43 -24.16
N ILE A 407 11.34 -1.74 -25.28
CA ILE A 407 10.28 -1.24 -26.17
C ILE A 407 9.40 -2.40 -26.65
N ALA A 408 9.99 -3.52 -27.08
CA ALA A 408 9.24 -4.67 -27.57
C ALA A 408 8.33 -5.29 -26.50
N LEU A 409 8.81 -5.37 -25.26
CA LEU A 409 8.03 -5.84 -24.12
C LEU A 409 6.92 -4.86 -23.71
N LEU A 410 7.12 -3.55 -23.87
CA LEU A 410 6.10 -2.54 -23.58
C LEU A 410 4.99 -2.47 -24.62
N VAL A 411 5.36 -2.55 -25.91
CA VAL A 411 4.42 -2.40 -27.02
C VAL A 411 3.64 -3.69 -27.29
N ASN A 412 4.36 -4.81 -27.47
CA ASN A 412 3.77 -6.08 -27.91
C ASN A 412 3.89 -7.21 -26.88
N ASN A 413 4.49 -6.95 -25.71
CA ASN A 413 4.76 -7.96 -24.68
C ASN A 413 5.48 -9.21 -25.25
N SER A 414 6.33 -9.02 -26.27
CA SER A 414 6.99 -10.10 -26.99
C SER A 414 8.31 -9.65 -27.61
N LEU A 415 9.33 -10.50 -27.54
CA LEU A 415 10.64 -10.28 -28.16
C LEU A 415 10.72 -10.80 -29.61
N GLN A 416 9.65 -11.38 -30.15
CA GLN A 416 9.64 -11.95 -31.50
C GLN A 416 9.54 -10.89 -32.60
N HIS A 417 9.01 -9.70 -32.29
CA HIS A 417 8.70 -8.65 -33.25
C HIS A 417 9.35 -7.31 -32.90
N ILE A 418 10.60 -7.33 -32.42
CA ILE A 418 11.31 -6.13 -31.95
C ILE A 418 11.27 -4.98 -32.97
N GLY A 419 11.55 -5.26 -34.25
CA GLY A 419 11.53 -4.22 -35.29
C GLY A 419 10.18 -3.53 -35.43
N LEU A 420 9.08 -4.30 -35.47
CA LEU A 420 7.73 -3.76 -35.56
C LEU A 420 7.35 -2.95 -34.31
N SER A 421 7.71 -3.44 -33.12
CA SER A 421 7.49 -2.70 -31.87
C SER A 421 8.26 -1.38 -31.82
N VAL A 422 9.49 -1.36 -32.32
CA VAL A 422 10.30 -0.14 -32.39
C VAL A 422 9.70 0.87 -33.37
N ASP A 423 9.20 0.42 -34.52
CA ASP A 423 8.56 1.28 -35.50
C ASP A 423 7.24 1.86 -34.97
N GLU A 424 6.45 1.04 -34.29
CA GLU A 424 5.22 1.48 -33.62
C GLU A 424 5.53 2.48 -32.51
N TRP A 425 6.48 2.16 -31.63
CA TRP A 425 6.94 3.05 -30.57
C TRP A 425 7.27 4.41 -31.14
N ARG A 426 8.18 4.48 -32.12
CA ARG A 426 8.66 5.74 -32.73
C ARG A 426 7.55 6.63 -33.28
N ARG A 427 6.45 6.05 -33.75
CA ARG A 427 5.30 6.80 -34.28
C ARG A 427 4.41 7.38 -33.18
N ASN A 428 4.36 6.72 -32.03
CA ASN A 428 3.25 6.89 -31.09
C ASN A 428 3.68 7.26 -29.66
N TYR A 429 4.94 7.08 -29.23
CA TYR A 429 5.33 7.24 -27.82
C TYR A 429 5.15 8.66 -27.27
N ARG A 430 5.03 9.64 -28.16
CA ARG A 430 4.80 11.05 -27.84
C ARG A 430 3.32 11.39 -27.66
N LEU A 431 2.42 10.51 -28.08
CA LEU A 431 0.98 10.75 -28.04
C LEU A 431 0.45 10.47 -26.62
N PRO A 432 -0.25 11.42 -25.97
CA PRO A 432 -0.82 11.22 -24.62
C PRO A 432 -1.75 10.01 -24.51
N GLU A 433 -2.38 9.61 -25.61
CA GLU A 433 -3.30 8.49 -25.68
C GLU A 433 -2.59 7.13 -25.74
N ALA A 434 -1.28 7.11 -26.01
CA ALA A 434 -0.52 5.87 -26.07
C ALA A 434 -0.36 5.26 -24.66
N SER A 435 -0.54 3.94 -24.55
CA SER A 435 -0.42 3.21 -23.27
C SER A 435 0.96 3.31 -22.63
N TYR A 436 1.99 3.69 -23.41
CA TYR A 436 3.37 3.86 -22.98
C TYR A 436 3.83 5.32 -22.93
N TYR A 437 2.93 6.30 -23.06
CA TYR A 437 3.27 7.73 -22.99
C TYR A 437 4.02 8.09 -21.69
N PHE A 438 3.46 7.76 -20.53
CA PHE A 438 4.09 8.03 -19.23
C PHE A 438 5.43 7.31 -19.05
N VAL A 439 5.57 6.12 -19.65
CA VAL A 439 6.84 5.38 -19.64
C VAL A 439 7.90 6.13 -20.44
N ALA A 440 7.55 6.67 -21.62
CA ALA A 440 8.46 7.45 -22.43
C ALA A 440 8.87 8.76 -21.75
N GLN A 441 7.92 9.47 -21.11
CA GLN A 441 8.19 10.68 -20.33
C GLN A 441 9.18 10.41 -19.19
N SER A 442 8.89 9.40 -18.36
CA SER A 442 9.74 9.01 -17.23
C SER A 442 11.15 8.59 -17.68
N ALA A 443 11.26 7.73 -18.70
CA ALA A 443 12.54 7.26 -19.20
C ALA A 443 13.37 8.38 -19.86
N SER A 444 12.72 9.31 -20.56
CA SER A 444 13.37 10.45 -21.20
C SER A 444 14.00 11.41 -20.17
N LEU A 445 13.26 11.78 -19.12
CA LEU A 445 13.77 12.63 -18.04
C LEU A 445 14.95 11.97 -17.32
N HIS A 446 14.82 10.68 -16.97
CA HIS A 446 15.87 9.95 -16.28
C HIS A 446 17.17 9.88 -17.10
N ILE A 447 17.07 9.54 -18.39
CA ILE A 447 18.23 9.49 -19.28
C ILE A 447 18.84 10.86 -19.50
N LEU A 448 18.02 11.91 -19.56
CA LEU A 448 18.52 13.28 -19.67
C LEU A 448 19.34 13.69 -18.44
N ASN A 449 18.90 13.34 -17.24
CA ASN A 449 19.66 13.60 -16.02
C ASN A 449 20.98 12.81 -15.99
N ILE A 450 20.97 11.54 -16.45
CA ILE A 450 22.21 10.77 -16.66
C ILE A 450 23.13 11.52 -17.65
N LEU A 451 22.62 11.94 -18.81
CA LEU A 451 23.41 12.64 -19.83
C LEU A 451 24.05 13.92 -19.28
N LYS A 452 23.34 14.72 -18.49
CA LYS A 452 23.88 15.93 -17.85
C LYS A 452 25.04 15.60 -16.91
N VAL A 453 24.87 14.58 -16.05
CA VAL A 453 25.94 14.10 -15.16
C VAL A 453 27.15 13.62 -15.97
N LEU A 454 26.95 12.80 -17.01
CA LEU A 454 28.05 12.29 -17.82
C LEU A 454 28.79 13.40 -18.55
N PHE A 455 28.09 14.42 -19.03
CA PHE A 455 28.69 15.56 -19.74
C PHE A 455 29.63 16.35 -18.81
N VAL A 456 29.13 16.77 -17.64
CA VAL A 456 29.92 17.58 -16.68
C VAL A 456 31.07 16.78 -16.07
N THR A 457 30.89 15.47 -15.91
CA THR A 457 31.93 14.59 -15.34
C THR A 457 32.80 13.92 -16.40
N GLU A 458 32.79 14.45 -17.62
CA GLU A 458 33.68 14.08 -18.72
C GLU A 458 33.64 12.58 -19.09
N GLN A 459 32.49 11.93 -18.92
CA GLN A 459 32.25 10.54 -19.33
C GLN A 459 31.81 10.47 -20.81
N TYR A 460 32.60 11.10 -21.69
CA TYR A 460 32.17 11.45 -23.05
C TYR A 460 31.80 10.26 -23.93
N GLU A 461 32.52 9.14 -23.86
CA GLU A 461 32.23 7.98 -24.71
C GLU A 461 30.85 7.40 -24.42
N LEU A 462 30.46 7.34 -23.13
CA LEU A 462 29.14 6.88 -22.73
C LEU A 462 28.06 7.94 -23.01
N PHE A 463 28.40 9.23 -22.82
CA PHE A 463 27.52 10.34 -23.17
C PHE A 463 27.13 10.30 -24.65
N GLU A 464 28.09 10.18 -25.55
CA GLU A 464 27.84 10.13 -26.99
C GLU A 464 26.91 8.97 -27.36
N LYS A 465 27.18 7.77 -26.83
CA LYS A 465 26.34 6.61 -27.12
C LYS A 465 24.92 6.76 -26.56
N LEU A 466 24.77 7.25 -25.33
CA LEU A 466 23.45 7.47 -24.75
C LEU A 466 22.69 8.59 -25.45
N MET A 467 23.38 9.62 -25.95
CA MET A 467 22.77 10.70 -26.73
C MET A 467 22.27 10.20 -28.09
N GLU A 468 23.00 9.28 -28.74
CA GLU A 468 22.54 8.60 -29.96
C GLU A 468 21.23 7.83 -29.69
N ILE A 469 21.23 7.00 -28.64
CA ILE A 469 20.07 6.21 -28.22
C ILE A 469 18.89 7.14 -27.88
N TYR A 470 19.13 8.20 -27.12
CA TYR A 470 18.10 9.17 -26.73
C TYR A 470 17.44 9.79 -27.96
N LYS A 471 18.22 10.32 -28.90
CA LYS A 471 17.69 10.91 -30.15
C LYS A 471 16.89 9.91 -30.98
N LYS A 472 17.29 8.64 -30.96
CA LYS A 472 16.71 7.57 -31.78
C LYS A 472 15.43 6.96 -31.20
N TYR A 473 15.26 6.97 -29.87
CA TYR A 473 14.19 6.23 -29.20
C TYR A 473 13.39 7.03 -28.15
N LEU A 474 13.91 8.15 -27.63
CA LEU A 474 13.33 8.87 -26.47
C LEU A 474 13.26 10.39 -26.66
N LEU A 475 13.38 10.87 -27.89
CA LEU A 475 13.40 12.30 -28.21
C LEU A 475 12.05 12.96 -27.89
N ILE A 476 11.92 13.55 -26.71
CA ILE A 476 10.80 14.43 -26.34
C ILE A 476 11.32 15.85 -26.46
N ASP A 477 10.63 16.68 -27.26
CA ASP A 477 11.16 17.96 -27.72
C ASP A 477 11.44 18.92 -26.56
N ASP A 478 10.52 19.06 -25.60
CA ASP A 478 10.70 19.91 -24.41
C ASP A 478 11.88 19.47 -23.54
N HIS A 479 12.04 18.16 -23.35
CA HIS A 479 13.15 17.60 -22.59
C HIS A 479 14.46 17.86 -23.33
N PHE A 480 14.51 17.57 -24.63
CA PHE A 480 15.72 17.74 -25.42
C PHE A 480 16.19 19.20 -25.46
N GLU A 481 15.25 20.15 -25.56
CA GLU A 481 15.59 21.57 -25.49
C GLU A 481 16.20 21.94 -24.13
N SER A 482 15.68 21.39 -23.01
CA SER A 482 16.31 21.55 -21.69
C SER A 482 17.76 21.05 -21.65
N LEU A 483 18.06 19.92 -22.29
CA LEU A 483 19.43 19.41 -22.39
C LEU A 483 20.31 20.32 -23.26
N ARG A 484 19.78 20.83 -24.37
CA ARG A 484 20.53 21.73 -25.26
C ARG A 484 20.90 23.03 -24.55
N VAL A 485 19.93 23.67 -23.89
CA VAL A 485 20.15 24.88 -23.10
C VAL A 485 21.18 24.64 -22.01
N PHE A 486 21.10 23.50 -21.31
CA PHE A 486 22.07 23.12 -20.29
C PHE A 486 23.50 23.01 -20.85
N ILE A 487 23.69 22.25 -21.95
CA ILE A 487 25.01 22.08 -22.57
C ILE A 487 25.57 23.42 -23.06
N SER A 488 24.74 24.24 -23.72
CA SER A 488 25.16 25.57 -24.18
C SER A 488 25.60 26.47 -23.03
N ALA A 489 24.84 26.51 -21.93
CA ALA A 489 25.19 27.31 -20.77
C ALA A 489 26.50 26.86 -20.11
N TYR A 490 26.75 25.55 -20.06
CA TYR A 490 27.97 25.01 -19.45
C TYR A 490 29.21 25.28 -20.31
N VAL A 491 29.11 25.13 -21.63
CA VAL A 491 30.20 25.41 -22.59
C VAL A 491 30.54 26.90 -22.67
N GLU A 492 29.59 27.80 -22.38
CA GLU A 492 29.83 29.25 -22.33
C GLU A 492 30.46 29.73 -21.01
N GLN A 493 30.48 28.90 -19.97
CA GLN A 493 31.03 29.23 -18.64
C GLN A 493 32.46 28.71 -18.42
N GLU A 494 32.91 27.72 -19.20
CA GLU A 494 34.32 27.30 -19.32
C GLU A 494 35.09 28.17 -20.32
#